data_AF-A0A8S9F9P7-F1
#
_entry.id   AF-A0A8S9F9P7-F1
#
_cell.length_a   1.000
_cell.length_b   1.000
_cell.length_c   1.000
_cell.angle_alpha   90.00
_cell.angle_beta   90.00
_cell.angle_gamma   90.00
#
_symmetry.space_group_name_H-M   'P 1'
#
loop_
_entity.id
_entity.type
_entity.pdbx_description
1 polymer ?
#
loop_
_entity_poly.entity_id
_entity_poly.type
_entity_poly.pdbx_seq_one_letter_code
_entity_poly.pdbx_strand_id
1 'polypeptide(L)'
;LRALSSDSPLPPPPFPRPGAVKPRVSCSRELELKTTLRELLIYIVFLTDLCLLTFGMVSTDMYYLNKAMSHLFLEPSEDDRSGFGSIGSRADFWRFAEGPLLDGLYWDKWYNNMTLTLQKNNSHIYYENLLLGGAQIRQLKVRNNTCSIYPYFHTFLEDCYSEYRYRAEDRSDFGLRNESEWKYTSASSLSPWYWGSMGLYSSGGYMFTLPKSKQESVEKLVFLRQNSWLTRGTRVVFIDFSTYNANINLFCIIKLVVEFPATGGALTSSHIYSVKLLRYVTYYDYFLASCEIAFCLFIITFIIQEAIKIIKLKKEYFRSAWNWLDLLLLVVSILAIAFNIYRTVEVSLLMEELLSDAHVYPDFYFLAFWQVLYNNMIAVNIFFAWIKIFKYVSFNKTMTQLSSTLSRCAKDITGFAIMFFIIFFAYAQLGYLVFGSQVEEFSTFQNCIFTQFRIVLGDFNFETIEAANRILGPIYFITFVFFVFFILLNMFLAIINDTYSEVKADFEVIPSQELQIRDLFRQ
;
A
#
# COMPACT_ATOMS: atom_id res chain seq x y z
N LEU A 1 68.23 87.00 21.66
CA LEU A 1 67.96 87.34 23.08
C LEU A 1 66.45 87.31 23.30
N ARG A 2 65.99 86.35 24.13
CA ARG A 2 64.62 86.14 24.69
C ARG A 2 63.49 85.92 23.68
N ALA A 3 62.97 84.70 23.48
CA ALA A 3 62.22 83.84 24.41
C ALA A 3 60.93 84.50 24.92
N LEU A 4 59.78 83.97 24.49
CA LEU A 4 58.62 83.70 25.34
C LEU A 4 57.77 82.58 24.72
N SER A 5 57.52 81.60 25.57
CA SER A 5 56.69 80.40 25.46
C SER A 5 55.20 80.71 25.41
N SER A 6 54.42 79.87 24.72
CA SER A 6 53.01 79.63 25.08
C SER A 6 52.52 78.27 24.59
N ASP A 7 52.19 77.42 25.56
CA ASP A 7 51.56 76.10 25.44
C ASP A 7 50.12 76.15 24.89
N SER A 8 49.83 75.25 23.93
CA SER A 8 48.56 74.49 23.74
C SER A 8 47.25 75.27 23.41
N PRO A 9 46.19 74.70 22.78
CA PRO A 9 45.63 73.37 23.10
C PRO A 9 45.24 72.46 21.92
N LEU A 10 45.05 71.20 22.29
CA LEU A 10 44.50 70.08 21.51
C LEU A 10 43.16 70.40 20.81
N PRO A 11 42.85 69.75 19.68
CA PRO A 11 41.55 69.85 19.05
C PRO A 11 40.45 69.23 19.94
N PRO A 12 39.22 69.76 19.90
CA PRO A 12 38.13 69.35 20.78
C PRO A 12 37.67 67.90 20.49
N PRO A 13 37.18 67.17 21.51
CA PRO A 13 36.64 65.83 21.33
C PRO A 13 35.38 65.89 20.46
N PRO A 14 35.13 64.88 19.60
CA PRO A 14 33.89 64.83 18.83
C PRO A 14 32.70 64.66 19.79
N PHE A 15 31.70 65.52 19.64
CA PHE A 15 30.42 65.45 20.34
C PHE A 15 29.77 64.05 20.20
N PRO A 16 29.10 63.53 21.25
CA PRO A 16 28.39 62.27 21.17
C PRO A 16 27.20 62.42 20.22
N ARG A 17 27.19 61.64 19.14
CA ARG A 17 26.01 61.50 18.28
C ARG A 17 24.85 60.94 19.13
N PRO A 18 23.65 61.54 19.09
CA PRO A 18 22.49 60.96 19.75
C PRO A 18 22.06 59.70 18.98
N GLY A 19 21.91 58.60 19.72
CA GLY A 19 21.19 57.42 19.26
C GLY A 19 21.96 56.54 18.29
N ALA A 20 22.83 55.68 18.83
CA ALA A 20 23.02 54.37 18.20
C ALA A 20 21.65 53.66 18.22
N VAL A 21 20.91 53.77 17.12
CA VAL A 21 19.77 52.88 16.87
C VAL A 21 20.38 51.47 16.78
N LYS A 22 20.32 50.73 17.89
CA LYS A 22 20.49 49.27 17.85
C LYS A 22 19.60 48.76 16.72
N PRO A 23 20.12 47.92 15.82
CA PRO A 23 19.39 47.55 14.62
C PRO A 23 18.05 46.92 15.01
N ARG A 24 16.96 47.37 14.38
CA ARG A 24 15.59 46.83 14.44
C ARG A 24 15.48 45.31 14.13
N VAL A 25 16.60 44.65 13.86
CA VAL A 25 16.73 43.24 13.45
C VAL A 25 16.50 42.27 14.62
N SER A 26 16.79 42.63 15.88
CA SER A 26 16.58 41.72 17.02
C SER A 26 15.09 41.49 17.32
N CYS A 27 14.27 42.55 17.26
CA CYS A 27 12.83 42.48 17.52
C CYS A 27 12.08 41.69 16.42
N SER A 28 12.51 41.78 15.16
CA SER A 28 11.96 40.95 14.06
C SER A 28 12.25 39.47 14.26
N ARG A 29 13.49 39.13 14.65
CA ARG A 29 13.89 37.73 14.87
C ARG A 29 13.20 37.09 16.07
N GLU A 30 13.02 37.83 17.17
CA GLU A 30 12.24 37.34 18.31
C GLU A 30 10.76 37.12 17.96
N LEU A 31 10.18 38.01 17.13
CA LEU A 31 8.81 37.86 16.65
C LEU A 31 8.68 36.64 15.72
N GLU A 32 9.60 36.48 14.77
CA GLU A 32 9.68 35.33 13.86
C GLU A 32 9.80 34.02 14.65
N LEU A 33 10.69 33.97 15.65
CA LEU A 33 10.91 32.79 16.49
C LEU A 33 9.68 32.44 17.34
N LYS A 34 9.00 33.43 17.91
CA LYS A 34 7.74 33.22 18.63
C LYS A 34 6.62 32.73 17.69
N THR A 35 6.52 33.28 16.48
CA THR A 35 5.52 32.85 15.51
C THR A 35 5.76 31.41 15.05
N THR A 36 7.01 31.03 14.80
CA THR A 36 7.34 29.69 14.31
C THR A 36 7.22 28.64 15.39
N LEU A 37 7.57 28.95 16.65
CA LEU A 37 7.29 28.07 17.79
C LEU A 37 5.78 27.86 17.99
N ARG A 38 4.98 28.92 17.85
CA ARG A 38 3.51 28.80 17.92
C ARG A 38 2.97 27.92 16.80
N GLU A 39 3.43 28.10 15.57
CA GLU A 39 3.05 27.25 14.44
C GLU A 39 3.47 25.79 14.64
N LEU A 40 4.66 25.56 15.18
CA LEU A 40 5.16 24.22 15.52
C LEU A 40 4.28 23.55 16.58
N LEU A 41 3.90 24.26 17.64
CA LEU A 41 3.01 23.72 18.67
C LEU A 41 1.64 23.34 18.09
N ILE A 42 1.04 24.21 17.27
CA ILE A 42 -0.23 23.90 16.59
C ILE A 42 -0.07 22.69 15.68
N TYR A 43 1.06 22.59 14.97
CA TYR A 43 1.34 21.47 14.08
C TYR A 43 1.56 20.15 14.83
N ILE A 44 2.22 20.18 16.00
CA ILE A 44 2.38 19.01 16.87
C ILE A 44 1.01 18.53 17.36
N VAL A 45 0.12 19.43 17.77
CA VAL A 45 -1.24 19.05 18.18
C VAL A 45 -1.99 18.39 17.01
N PHE A 46 -1.93 18.97 15.82
CA PHE A 46 -2.50 18.37 14.61
C PHE A 46 -1.91 16.99 14.31
N LEU A 47 -0.59 16.83 14.42
CA LEU A 47 0.07 15.55 14.18
C LEU A 47 -0.33 14.50 15.22
N THR A 48 -0.46 14.89 16.49
CA THR A 48 -0.94 13.98 17.54
C THR A 48 -2.37 13.53 17.29
N ASP A 49 -3.25 14.43 16.84
CA ASP A 49 -4.63 14.13 16.46
C ASP A 49 -4.68 13.16 15.28
N LEU A 50 -3.91 13.42 14.22
CA LEU A 50 -3.79 12.51 13.07
C LEU A 50 -3.26 11.13 13.48
N CYS A 51 -2.24 11.07 14.34
CA CYS A 51 -1.73 9.81 14.88
C CYS A 51 -2.81 9.05 15.66
N LEU A 52 -3.54 9.73 16.56
CA LEU A 52 -4.63 9.12 17.33
C LEU A 52 -5.72 8.52 16.42
N LEU A 53 -6.13 9.23 15.38
CA LEU A 53 -7.11 8.72 14.41
C LEU A 53 -6.61 7.45 13.71
N THR A 54 -5.35 7.44 13.32
CA THR A 54 -4.79 6.35 12.50
C THR A 54 -4.52 5.09 13.32
N PHE A 55 -3.98 5.25 14.54
CA PHE A 55 -3.85 4.15 15.49
C PHE A 55 -5.20 3.65 16.00
N GLY A 56 -6.19 4.54 16.16
CA GLY A 56 -7.54 4.15 16.55
C GLY A 56 -8.27 3.31 15.49
N MET A 57 -7.91 3.45 14.21
CA MET A 57 -8.50 2.69 13.11
C MET A 57 -7.87 1.31 12.88
N VAL A 58 -6.61 1.10 13.29
CA VAL A 58 -5.87 -0.14 13.06
C VAL A 58 -5.56 -0.81 14.39
N SER A 59 -6.24 -1.92 14.71
CA SER A 59 -5.98 -2.68 15.93
C SER A 59 -5.03 -3.86 15.69
N THR A 60 -4.36 -4.32 16.74
CA THR A 60 -3.53 -5.54 16.71
C THR A 60 -4.36 -6.79 16.40
N ASP A 61 -5.63 -6.78 16.77
CA ASP A 61 -6.54 -7.92 16.58
C ASP A 61 -6.81 -8.20 15.09
N MET A 62 -6.73 -7.16 14.26
CA MET A 62 -6.81 -7.29 12.79
C MET A 62 -5.72 -8.24 12.25
N TYR A 63 -4.50 -8.15 12.78
CA TYR A 63 -3.41 -9.05 12.37
C TYR A 63 -3.67 -10.50 12.79
N TYR A 64 -4.05 -10.73 14.04
CA TYR A 64 -4.32 -12.08 14.55
C TYR A 64 -5.52 -12.73 13.86
N LEU A 65 -6.58 -11.97 13.57
CA LEU A 65 -7.73 -12.46 12.83
C LEU A 65 -7.34 -12.87 11.40
N ASN A 66 -6.61 -12.01 10.68
CA ASN A 66 -6.15 -12.34 9.32
C ASN A 66 -5.21 -13.54 9.33
N LYS A 67 -4.32 -13.63 10.32
CA LYS A 67 -3.39 -14.76 10.47
C LYS A 67 -4.15 -16.06 10.75
N ALA A 68 -5.12 -16.06 11.66
CA ALA A 68 -5.92 -17.24 11.96
C ALA A 68 -6.72 -17.72 10.72
N MET A 69 -7.35 -16.80 10.00
CA MET A 69 -8.05 -17.13 8.75
C MET A 69 -7.10 -17.61 7.65
N SER A 70 -5.90 -17.03 7.56
CA SER A 70 -4.85 -17.46 6.64
C SER A 70 -4.40 -18.90 6.93
N HIS A 71 -4.12 -19.23 8.20
CA HIS A 71 -3.75 -20.60 8.58
C HIS A 71 -4.87 -21.60 8.27
N LEU A 72 -6.14 -21.24 8.52
CA LEU A 72 -7.27 -22.13 8.29
C LEU A 72 -7.48 -22.49 6.80
N PHE A 73 -7.35 -21.52 5.90
CA PHE A 73 -7.70 -21.70 4.48
C PHE A 73 -6.51 -21.89 3.56
N LEU A 74 -5.33 -21.38 3.90
CA LEU A 74 -4.17 -21.40 2.99
C LEU A 74 -3.20 -22.56 3.27
N GLU A 75 -2.97 -22.86 4.54
CA GLU A 75 -2.02 -23.89 4.95
C GLU A 75 -2.64 -25.30 4.86
N PRO A 76 -1.83 -26.33 4.57
CA PRO A 76 -2.31 -27.71 4.56
C PRO A 76 -2.73 -28.17 5.96
N SER A 77 -3.82 -28.92 6.04
CA SER A 77 -4.23 -29.65 7.24
C SER A 77 -3.25 -30.79 7.53
N GLU A 78 -3.06 -31.16 8.80
CA GLU A 78 -2.10 -32.22 9.20
C GLU A 78 -2.38 -33.58 8.53
N ASP A 79 -3.65 -33.89 8.25
CA ASP A 79 -4.09 -35.15 7.64
C ASP A 79 -4.01 -35.16 6.10
N ASP A 80 -4.14 -34.00 5.45
CA ASP A 80 -4.12 -33.87 3.98
C ASP A 80 -2.98 -32.94 3.54
N ARG A 81 -1.99 -33.50 2.83
CA ARG A 81 -0.84 -32.75 2.27
C ARG A 81 -1.23 -31.66 1.26
N SER A 82 -2.51 -31.49 0.94
CA SER A 82 -3.01 -30.59 -0.09
C SER A 82 -3.70 -29.35 0.49
N GLY A 83 -2.92 -28.34 0.87
CA GLY A 83 -3.42 -27.00 1.20
C GLY A 83 -3.75 -26.16 -0.05
N PHE A 84 -4.34 -24.98 0.12
CA PHE A 84 -4.68 -24.10 -1.01
C PHE A 84 -3.46 -23.75 -1.87
N GLY A 85 -2.32 -23.45 -1.23
CA GLY A 85 -1.07 -23.14 -1.94
C GLY A 85 -0.50 -24.29 -2.78
N SER A 86 -1.01 -25.52 -2.63
CA SER A 86 -0.56 -26.70 -3.37
C SER A 86 -1.40 -27.02 -4.61
N ILE A 87 -2.44 -26.22 -4.92
CA ILE A 87 -3.32 -26.46 -6.06
C ILE A 87 -2.54 -26.22 -7.36
N GLY A 88 -2.09 -27.31 -7.99
CA GLY A 88 -1.41 -27.29 -9.29
C GLY A 88 -2.31 -27.69 -10.47
N SER A 89 -3.46 -28.31 -10.22
CA SER A 89 -4.36 -28.79 -11.26
C SER A 89 -5.84 -28.52 -10.95
N ARG A 90 -6.68 -28.65 -11.99
CA ARG A 90 -8.15 -28.56 -11.86
C ARG A 90 -8.73 -29.65 -10.95
N ALA A 91 -8.10 -30.82 -10.91
CA ALA A 91 -8.53 -31.91 -10.04
C ALA A 91 -8.23 -31.57 -8.56
N ASP A 92 -7.07 -30.97 -8.30
CA ASP A 92 -6.69 -30.53 -6.95
C ASP A 92 -7.58 -29.39 -6.46
N PHE A 93 -8.01 -28.49 -7.35
CA PHE A 93 -9.02 -27.49 -7.01
C PHE A 93 -10.31 -28.13 -6.49
N TRP A 94 -10.84 -29.15 -7.17
CA TRP A 94 -12.06 -29.82 -6.72
C TRP A 94 -11.87 -30.56 -5.40
N ARG A 95 -10.70 -31.19 -5.18
CA ARG A 95 -10.37 -31.80 -3.89
C ARG A 95 -10.35 -30.77 -2.77
N PHE A 96 -9.72 -29.62 -3.00
CA PHE A 96 -9.70 -28.50 -2.07
C PHE A 96 -11.12 -27.97 -1.79
N ALA A 97 -11.91 -27.76 -2.84
CA ALA A 97 -13.26 -27.22 -2.74
C ALA A 97 -14.22 -28.17 -2.02
N GLU A 98 -14.12 -29.49 -2.25
CA GLU A 98 -14.99 -30.51 -1.63
C GLU A 98 -14.59 -30.87 -0.19
N GLY A 99 -13.31 -30.72 0.17
CA GLY A 99 -12.79 -31.04 1.50
C GLY A 99 -12.41 -29.80 2.31
N PRO A 100 -11.12 -29.38 2.30
CA PRO A 100 -10.60 -28.31 3.17
C PRO A 100 -11.43 -27.02 3.20
N LEU A 101 -11.97 -26.57 2.06
CA LEU A 101 -12.79 -25.36 2.00
C LEU A 101 -14.08 -25.51 2.83
N LEU A 102 -14.82 -26.60 2.63
CA LEU A 102 -16.09 -26.83 3.34
C LEU A 102 -15.84 -27.16 4.81
N ASP A 103 -14.77 -27.89 5.12
CA ASP A 103 -14.35 -28.16 6.49
C ASP A 103 -14.00 -26.86 7.24
N GLY A 104 -13.38 -25.89 6.55
CA GLY A 104 -13.10 -24.56 7.10
C GLY A 104 -14.34 -23.69 7.29
N LEU A 105 -15.31 -23.76 6.37
CA LEU A 105 -16.53 -22.91 6.39
C LEU A 105 -17.61 -23.41 7.36
N TYR A 106 -17.77 -24.73 7.50
CA TYR A 106 -18.89 -25.34 8.24
C TYR A 106 -18.40 -26.16 9.44
N TRP A 107 -18.52 -25.54 10.62
CA TRP A 107 -18.15 -26.13 11.91
C TRP A 107 -19.39 -26.67 12.62
N ASP A 108 -19.85 -27.84 12.19
CA ASP A 108 -21.12 -28.41 12.67
C ASP A 108 -20.97 -29.24 13.96
N LYS A 109 -19.73 -29.59 14.34
CA LYS A 109 -19.43 -30.48 15.45
C LYS A 109 -18.62 -29.77 16.52
N TRP A 110 -18.99 -30.00 17.78
CA TRP A 110 -18.18 -29.61 18.93
C TRP A 110 -17.04 -30.62 19.18
N TYR A 111 -16.15 -30.33 20.13
CA TYR A 111 -15.04 -31.24 20.52
C TYR A 111 -15.52 -32.65 20.92
N ASN A 112 -16.78 -32.79 21.34
CA ASN A 112 -17.42 -34.05 21.73
C ASN A 112 -18.20 -34.74 20.59
N ASN A 113 -18.03 -34.33 19.32
CA ASN A 113 -18.80 -34.82 18.17
C ASN A 113 -20.33 -34.63 18.28
N MET A 114 -20.82 -33.88 19.27
CA MET A 114 -22.22 -33.47 19.31
C MET A 114 -22.44 -32.40 18.25
N THR A 115 -23.49 -32.57 17.45
CA THR A 115 -23.92 -31.56 16.49
C THR A 115 -24.34 -30.31 17.24
N LEU A 116 -23.81 -29.16 16.84
CA LEU A 116 -24.19 -27.87 17.41
C LEU A 116 -25.67 -27.62 17.08
N THR A 117 -26.58 -27.91 18.01
CA THR A 117 -28.01 -27.58 17.90
C THR A 117 -28.28 -26.08 18.16
N LEU A 118 -27.23 -25.30 18.34
CA LEU A 118 -27.30 -23.88 18.63
C LEU A 118 -27.35 -23.06 17.33
N GLN A 119 -28.55 -22.55 17.09
CA GLN A 119 -28.91 -21.41 16.23
C GLN A 119 -28.98 -21.67 14.72
N LYS A 120 -30.20 -22.03 14.28
CA LYS A 120 -30.82 -21.65 13.00
C LYS A 120 -29.83 -21.27 11.89
N ASN A 121 -29.39 -22.25 11.11
CA ASN A 121 -28.82 -22.07 9.77
C ASN A 121 -27.57 -21.17 9.66
N ASN A 122 -26.87 -20.84 10.75
CA ASN A 122 -25.71 -19.95 10.69
C ASN A 122 -24.44 -20.73 11.08
N SER A 123 -23.43 -20.72 10.20
CA SER A 123 -22.14 -21.33 10.50
C SER A 123 -21.21 -20.34 11.21
N HIS A 124 -20.49 -20.83 12.21
CA HIS A 124 -19.53 -20.06 12.98
C HIS A 124 -18.13 -20.68 12.83
N ILE A 125 -17.20 -19.96 12.23
CA ILE A 125 -15.80 -20.38 12.07
C ILE A 125 -15.05 -20.11 13.37
N TYR A 126 -14.33 -21.13 13.88
CA TYR A 126 -13.74 -21.12 15.23
C TYR A 126 -14.74 -20.79 16.33
N TYR A 127 -16.03 -21.08 16.13
CA TYR A 127 -17.14 -20.78 17.05
C TYR A 127 -17.42 -19.29 17.31
N GLU A 128 -16.50 -18.38 17.00
CA GLU A 128 -16.63 -16.93 17.27
C GLU A 128 -16.96 -16.09 16.03
N ASN A 129 -16.48 -16.51 14.85
CA ASN A 129 -16.63 -15.74 13.62
C ASN A 129 -17.88 -16.20 12.86
N LEU A 130 -18.90 -15.37 12.79
CA LEU A 130 -20.12 -15.65 12.03
C LEU A 130 -19.85 -15.56 10.53
N LEU A 131 -20.22 -16.58 9.75
CA LEU A 131 -20.25 -16.49 8.29
C LEU A 131 -21.46 -15.64 7.86
N LEU A 132 -21.22 -14.60 7.06
CA LEU A 132 -22.27 -13.72 6.55
C LEU A 132 -22.75 -14.22 5.18
N GLY A 133 -24.05 -14.51 5.07
CA GLY A 133 -24.65 -15.03 3.84
C GLY A 133 -24.18 -16.46 3.54
N GLY A 134 -23.58 -16.65 2.37
CA GLY A 134 -22.92 -17.88 1.95
C GLY A 134 -21.70 -17.57 1.09
N ALA A 135 -20.79 -18.54 0.95
CA ALA A 135 -19.62 -18.37 0.09
C ALA A 135 -20.02 -18.42 -1.40
N GLN A 136 -19.57 -17.44 -2.18
CA GLN A 136 -19.83 -17.36 -3.61
C GLN A 136 -18.61 -17.83 -4.39
N ILE A 137 -18.83 -18.74 -5.35
CA ILE A 137 -17.80 -19.17 -6.29
C ILE A 137 -18.13 -18.59 -7.65
N ARG A 138 -17.16 -17.89 -8.25
CA ARG A 138 -17.29 -17.21 -9.54
C ARG A 138 -16.18 -17.65 -10.48
N GLN A 139 -16.49 -17.87 -11.76
CA GLN A 139 -15.48 -18.17 -12.78
C GLN A 139 -15.58 -17.25 -14.00
N LEU A 140 -14.44 -17.09 -14.65
CA LEU A 140 -14.33 -16.47 -15.98
C LEU A 140 -13.80 -17.46 -17.01
N LYS A 141 -14.37 -17.38 -18.20
CA LYS A 141 -14.08 -18.27 -19.33
C LYS A 141 -13.73 -17.47 -20.57
N VAL A 142 -12.94 -18.09 -21.43
CA VAL A 142 -12.55 -17.56 -22.74
C VAL A 142 -13.26 -18.37 -23.84
N ARG A 143 -13.69 -17.68 -24.89
CA ARG A 143 -14.37 -18.29 -26.03
C ARG A 143 -13.47 -19.30 -26.74
N ASN A 144 -14.10 -20.29 -27.36
CA ASN A 144 -13.39 -21.24 -28.21
C ASN A 144 -12.81 -20.52 -29.46
N ASN A 145 -11.68 -21.02 -29.95
CA ASN A 145 -10.95 -20.52 -31.13
C ASN A 145 -10.60 -19.03 -31.08
N THR A 146 -10.12 -18.60 -29.90
CA THR A 146 -9.62 -17.24 -29.66
C THR A 146 -8.14 -17.06 -30.05
N CYS A 147 -7.41 -18.15 -30.26
CA CYS A 147 -6.04 -18.13 -30.76
C CYS A 147 -5.91 -18.75 -32.16
N SER A 148 -4.94 -18.24 -32.92
CA SER A 148 -4.59 -18.76 -34.24
C SER A 148 -3.66 -19.95 -34.10
N ILE A 149 -4.16 -21.14 -34.44
CA ILE A 149 -3.34 -22.35 -34.54
C ILE A 149 -2.56 -22.29 -35.86
N TYR A 150 -1.29 -22.68 -35.84
CA TYR A 150 -0.48 -22.71 -37.05
C TYR A 150 -0.94 -23.84 -37.99
N PRO A 151 -1.01 -23.65 -39.33
CA PRO A 151 -1.70 -24.57 -40.23
C PRO A 151 -1.30 -26.04 -40.15
N TYR A 152 -0.02 -26.32 -39.91
CA TYR A 152 0.49 -27.70 -39.78
C TYR A 152 -0.05 -28.46 -38.57
N PHE A 153 -0.56 -27.77 -37.55
CA PHE A 153 -1.07 -28.38 -36.32
C PHE A 153 -2.61 -28.47 -36.27
N HIS A 154 -3.33 -27.99 -37.29
CA HIS A 154 -4.80 -28.09 -37.32
C HIS A 154 -5.32 -29.53 -37.30
N THR A 155 -4.56 -30.49 -37.84
CA THR A 155 -4.93 -31.91 -37.78
C THR A 155 -4.87 -32.50 -36.38
N PHE A 156 -4.13 -31.86 -35.45
CA PHE A 156 -3.94 -32.35 -34.08
C PHE A 156 -4.71 -31.53 -33.03
N LEU A 157 -5.05 -30.28 -33.36
CA LEU A 157 -5.69 -29.33 -32.45
C LEU A 157 -6.86 -28.67 -33.16
N GLU A 158 -8.08 -29.04 -32.75
CA GLU A 158 -9.32 -28.44 -33.24
C GLU A 158 -9.69 -27.15 -32.46
N ASP A 159 -9.37 -27.12 -31.16
CA ASP A 159 -9.76 -26.05 -30.25
C ASP A 159 -8.55 -25.31 -29.65
N CYS A 160 -8.66 -23.97 -29.62
CA CYS A 160 -7.63 -23.07 -29.06
C CYS A 160 -8.23 -22.02 -28.12
N TYR A 161 -7.66 -21.91 -26.91
CA TYR A 161 -8.05 -20.91 -25.92
C TYR A 161 -6.86 -19.99 -25.61
N SER A 162 -7.00 -18.69 -25.91
CA SER A 162 -5.95 -17.71 -25.62
C SER A 162 -5.87 -17.37 -24.12
N GLU A 163 -4.89 -16.55 -23.76
CA GLU A 163 -4.89 -15.83 -22.49
C GLU A 163 -6.17 -15.01 -22.30
N TYR A 164 -6.50 -14.69 -21.04
CA TYR A 164 -7.67 -13.89 -20.74
C TYR A 164 -7.51 -12.47 -21.31
N ARG A 165 -8.48 -12.06 -22.12
CA ARG A 165 -8.67 -10.67 -22.55
C ARG A 165 -10.15 -10.37 -22.44
N TYR A 166 -10.50 -9.16 -22.03
CA TYR A 166 -11.91 -8.75 -21.93
C TYR A 166 -12.70 -8.98 -23.23
N ARG A 167 -12.07 -8.77 -24.39
CA ARG A 167 -12.69 -9.04 -25.70
C ARG A 167 -12.87 -10.53 -26.00
N ALA A 168 -12.04 -11.40 -25.42
CA ALA A 168 -12.07 -12.84 -25.65
C ALA A 168 -12.94 -13.59 -24.62
N GLU A 169 -13.46 -12.88 -23.61
CA GLU A 169 -14.39 -13.39 -22.59
C GLU A 169 -15.60 -14.07 -23.24
N ASP A 170 -15.95 -15.24 -22.70
CA ASP A 170 -17.16 -15.98 -23.08
C ASP A 170 -18.34 -15.51 -22.22
N ARG A 171 -19.42 -15.13 -22.91
CA ARG A 171 -20.67 -14.65 -22.30
C ARG A 171 -21.87 -15.53 -22.67
N SER A 172 -21.62 -16.64 -23.38
CA SER A 172 -22.67 -17.54 -23.82
C SER A 172 -23.03 -18.54 -22.73
N ASP A 173 -24.29 -18.94 -22.63
CA ASP A 173 -24.71 -19.96 -21.67
C ASP A 173 -24.09 -21.33 -22.05
N PHE A 174 -23.53 -22.04 -21.08
CA PHE A 174 -22.83 -23.32 -21.31
C PHE A 174 -23.37 -24.44 -20.42
N GLY A 175 -23.07 -25.71 -20.72
CA GLY A 175 -23.54 -26.84 -19.88
C GLY A 175 -25.07 -26.92 -19.77
N LEU A 176 -25.59 -27.04 -18.53
CA LEU A 176 -27.00 -27.23 -18.23
C LEU A 176 -27.77 -25.89 -18.15
N ARG A 177 -27.89 -25.21 -19.30
CA ARG A 177 -28.47 -23.86 -19.55
C ARG A 177 -29.74 -23.43 -18.78
N ASN A 178 -30.41 -24.34 -18.09
CA ASN A 178 -31.62 -24.08 -17.31
C ASN A 178 -31.33 -23.37 -15.99
N GLU A 179 -30.18 -23.62 -15.35
CA GLU A 179 -29.86 -23.05 -14.03
C GLU A 179 -29.02 -21.77 -14.11
N SER A 180 -29.02 -20.96 -13.05
CA SER A 180 -28.32 -19.68 -13.01
C SER A 180 -26.79 -19.85 -12.98
N GLU A 181 -26.29 -20.98 -12.48
CA GLU A 181 -24.87 -21.32 -12.38
C GLU A 181 -24.15 -21.42 -13.73
N TRP A 182 -24.94 -21.57 -14.80
CA TRP A 182 -24.51 -21.78 -16.18
C TRP A 182 -24.74 -20.55 -17.07
N LYS A 183 -25.39 -19.52 -16.52
CA LYS A 183 -25.70 -18.26 -17.20
C LYS A 183 -24.68 -17.19 -16.85
N TYR A 184 -24.33 -16.38 -17.84
CA TYR A 184 -23.37 -15.31 -17.63
C TYR A 184 -24.04 -14.11 -16.94
N THR A 185 -23.50 -13.68 -15.82
CA THR A 185 -23.93 -12.46 -15.12
C THR A 185 -22.98 -11.31 -15.47
N SER A 186 -23.54 -10.24 -16.02
CA SER A 186 -22.78 -9.01 -16.29
C SER A 186 -22.49 -8.24 -15.02
N ALA A 187 -21.25 -7.75 -14.90
CA ALA A 187 -20.84 -6.86 -13.83
C ALA A 187 -21.61 -5.52 -13.84
N SER A 188 -21.84 -4.95 -12.66
CA SER A 188 -22.24 -3.54 -12.54
C SER A 188 -21.09 -2.64 -13.03
N SER A 189 -21.44 -1.50 -13.63
CA SER A 189 -20.47 -0.58 -14.24
C SER A 189 -19.42 -0.03 -13.26
N LEU A 190 -19.73 -0.04 -11.95
CA LEU A 190 -18.88 0.50 -10.90
C LEU A 190 -17.97 -0.55 -10.23
N SER A 191 -18.11 -1.83 -10.56
CA SER A 191 -17.34 -2.90 -9.91
C SER A 191 -15.87 -2.91 -10.38
N PRO A 192 -14.90 -3.03 -9.45
CA PRO A 192 -13.48 -2.90 -9.74
C PRO A 192 -12.96 -4.20 -10.32
N TRP A 193 -12.08 -4.07 -11.31
CA TRP A 193 -11.42 -5.22 -11.91
C TRP A 193 -10.41 -5.80 -10.92
N TYR A 194 -10.27 -7.12 -10.95
CA TYR A 194 -9.31 -7.81 -10.09
C TYR A 194 -7.95 -7.89 -10.78
N TRP A 195 -6.92 -7.34 -10.15
CA TRP A 195 -5.54 -7.45 -10.61
C TRP A 195 -4.91 -8.72 -10.06
N GLY A 196 -4.80 -9.73 -10.92
CA GLY A 196 -4.21 -11.02 -10.59
C GLY A 196 -2.74 -11.14 -10.95
N SER A 197 -2.17 -12.32 -10.75
CA SER A 197 -0.75 -12.57 -11.04
C SER A 197 -0.45 -12.57 -12.54
N MET A 198 -1.36 -13.16 -13.34
CA MET A 198 -1.20 -13.30 -14.78
C MET A 198 -1.95 -12.25 -15.60
N GLY A 199 -3.00 -11.66 -15.05
CA GLY A 199 -3.85 -10.77 -15.83
C GLY A 199 -4.85 -9.99 -15.01
N LEU A 200 -5.55 -9.10 -15.71
CA LEU A 200 -6.57 -8.23 -15.16
C LEU A 200 -7.96 -8.79 -15.52
N TYR A 201 -8.76 -9.10 -14.51
CA TYR A 201 -10.01 -9.84 -14.65
C TYR A 201 -11.23 -8.96 -14.39
N SER A 202 -12.30 -9.19 -15.16
CA SER A 202 -13.57 -8.48 -14.99
C SER A 202 -14.31 -9.00 -13.74
N SER A 203 -15.26 -8.22 -13.23
CA SER A 203 -16.09 -8.62 -12.08
C SER A 203 -17.26 -9.53 -12.47
N GLY A 204 -17.51 -9.73 -13.77
CA GLY A 204 -18.62 -10.55 -14.26
C GLY A 204 -18.30 -12.04 -14.19
N GLY A 205 -19.13 -12.85 -14.84
CA GLY A 205 -18.87 -14.27 -15.05
C GLY A 205 -20.02 -15.17 -14.65
N TYR A 206 -19.70 -16.45 -14.53
CA TYR A 206 -20.63 -17.47 -14.07
C TYR A 206 -20.40 -17.67 -12.59
N MET A 207 -21.45 -17.56 -11.78
CA MET A 207 -21.33 -17.56 -10.33
C MET A 207 -22.45 -18.36 -9.67
N PHE A 208 -22.14 -18.91 -8.50
CA PHE A 208 -23.12 -19.59 -7.66
C PHE A 208 -22.77 -19.40 -6.19
N THR A 209 -23.80 -19.36 -5.36
CA THR A 209 -23.64 -19.31 -3.90
C THR A 209 -23.75 -20.72 -3.34
N LEU A 210 -22.86 -21.03 -2.39
CA LEU A 210 -22.91 -22.27 -1.62
C LEU A 210 -24.07 -22.23 -0.62
N PRO A 211 -24.84 -23.33 -0.50
CA PRO A 211 -25.87 -23.47 0.53
C PRO A 211 -25.32 -23.32 1.95
N LYS A 212 -26.19 -23.08 2.93
CA LYS A 212 -25.78 -22.96 4.34
C LYS A 212 -25.46 -24.31 5.00
N SER A 213 -25.95 -25.41 4.42
CA SER A 213 -25.66 -26.76 4.89
C SER A 213 -24.39 -27.29 4.22
N LYS A 214 -23.51 -27.92 5.02
CA LYS A 214 -22.32 -28.60 4.52
C LYS A 214 -22.68 -29.71 3.52
N GLN A 215 -23.68 -30.53 3.85
CA GLN A 215 -24.08 -31.67 3.01
C GLN A 215 -24.60 -31.21 1.64
N GLU A 216 -25.47 -30.19 1.62
CA GLU A 216 -25.99 -29.62 0.37
C GLU A 216 -24.87 -28.96 -0.46
N SER A 217 -23.88 -28.36 0.20
CA SER A 217 -22.71 -27.77 -0.46
C SER A 217 -21.83 -28.82 -1.13
N VAL A 218 -21.59 -29.97 -0.46
CA VAL A 218 -20.87 -31.11 -1.06
C VAL A 218 -21.62 -31.62 -2.28
N GLU A 219 -22.93 -31.85 -2.17
CA GLU A 219 -23.76 -32.34 -3.27
C GLU A 219 -23.73 -31.39 -4.47
N LYS A 220 -23.82 -30.08 -4.22
CA LYS A 220 -23.73 -29.04 -5.27
C LYS A 220 -22.37 -29.03 -5.96
N LEU A 221 -21.27 -29.11 -5.21
CA LEU A 221 -19.92 -29.15 -5.79
C LEU A 221 -19.68 -30.43 -6.61
N VAL A 222 -20.13 -31.58 -6.10
CA VAL A 222 -20.03 -32.86 -6.82
C VAL A 222 -20.84 -32.81 -8.12
N PHE A 223 -22.04 -32.24 -8.09
CA PHE A 223 -22.87 -32.02 -9.28
C PHE A 223 -22.16 -31.13 -10.31
N LEU A 224 -21.57 -30.02 -9.89
CA LEU A 224 -20.84 -29.11 -10.80
C LEU A 224 -19.57 -29.76 -11.37
N ARG A 225 -18.88 -30.58 -10.58
CA ARG A 225 -17.73 -31.36 -11.04
C ARG A 225 -18.13 -32.40 -12.09
N GLN A 226 -19.19 -33.17 -11.84
CA GLN A 226 -19.70 -34.18 -12.78
C GLN A 226 -20.14 -33.56 -14.10
N ASN A 227 -20.72 -32.36 -14.06
CA ASN A 227 -21.15 -31.62 -15.25
C ASN A 227 -20.06 -30.74 -15.87
N SER A 228 -18.79 -30.89 -15.45
CA SER A 228 -17.64 -30.16 -16.02
C SER A 228 -17.79 -28.63 -16.00
N TRP A 229 -18.23 -28.06 -14.88
CA TRP A 229 -18.37 -26.61 -14.72
C TRP A 229 -17.04 -25.87 -14.99
N LEU A 230 -15.91 -26.48 -14.58
CA LEU A 230 -14.56 -26.04 -14.95
C LEU A 230 -14.11 -26.72 -16.24
N THR A 231 -13.86 -25.90 -17.26
CA THR A 231 -13.48 -26.36 -18.61
C THR A 231 -12.05 -25.95 -18.96
N ARG A 232 -11.53 -26.40 -20.11
CA ARG A 232 -10.20 -25.98 -20.61
C ARG A 232 -10.10 -24.47 -20.85
N GLY A 233 -11.22 -23.82 -21.16
CA GLY A 233 -11.31 -22.37 -21.40
C GLY A 233 -11.47 -21.54 -20.12
N THR A 234 -11.59 -22.15 -18.94
CA THR A 234 -11.64 -21.41 -17.67
C THR A 234 -10.26 -20.80 -17.40
N ARG A 235 -10.24 -19.52 -17.00
CA ARG A 235 -8.99 -18.77 -16.75
C ARG A 235 -8.80 -18.39 -15.30
N VAL A 236 -9.88 -18.15 -14.57
CA VAL A 236 -9.80 -17.84 -13.15
C VAL A 236 -11.07 -18.28 -12.44
N VAL A 237 -10.91 -18.73 -11.20
CA VAL A 237 -11.98 -19.03 -10.26
C VAL A 237 -11.73 -18.22 -9.00
N PHE A 238 -12.77 -17.54 -8.52
CA PHE A 238 -12.80 -16.78 -7.29
C PHE A 238 -13.70 -17.50 -6.29
N ILE A 239 -13.27 -17.57 -5.04
CA ILE A 239 -14.06 -18.02 -3.90
C ILE A 239 -14.10 -16.86 -2.93
N ASP A 240 -15.27 -16.23 -2.83
CA ASP A 240 -15.49 -14.99 -2.11
C ASP A 240 -16.46 -15.25 -0.96
N PHE A 241 -16.05 -14.92 0.27
CA PHE A 241 -16.91 -15.01 1.45
C PHE A 241 -16.50 -13.99 2.52
N SER A 242 -17.45 -13.66 3.38
CA SER A 242 -17.26 -12.64 4.42
C SER A 242 -17.65 -13.19 5.77
N THR A 243 -16.87 -12.88 6.79
CA THR A 243 -17.11 -13.28 8.17
C THR A 243 -17.15 -12.06 9.08
N TYR A 244 -17.87 -12.18 10.20
CA TYR A 244 -17.98 -11.13 11.21
C TYR A 244 -17.66 -11.70 12.59
N ASN A 245 -16.68 -11.10 13.26
CA ASN A 245 -16.36 -11.41 14.64
C ASN A 245 -17.08 -10.43 15.57
N ALA A 246 -18.04 -10.94 16.35
CA ALA A 246 -18.83 -10.13 17.27
C ALA A 246 -18.04 -9.65 18.50
N ASN A 247 -17.00 -10.39 18.93
CA ASN A 247 -16.23 -10.08 20.13
C ASN A 247 -15.41 -8.79 19.96
N ILE A 248 -14.86 -8.58 18.76
CA ILE A 248 -13.99 -7.43 18.43
C ILE A 248 -14.62 -6.46 17.42
N ASN A 249 -15.83 -6.75 16.94
CA ASN A 249 -16.54 -5.95 15.94
C ASN A 249 -15.69 -5.70 14.66
N LEU A 250 -15.15 -6.78 14.10
CA LEU A 250 -14.38 -6.76 12.86
C LEU A 250 -15.02 -7.67 11.81
N PHE A 251 -15.05 -7.19 10.58
CA PHE A 251 -15.40 -7.97 9.40
C PHE A 251 -14.10 -8.51 8.79
N CYS A 252 -14.08 -9.78 8.40
CA CYS A 252 -12.98 -10.38 7.66
C CYS A 252 -13.51 -10.88 6.31
N ILE A 253 -13.07 -10.21 5.25
CA ILE A 253 -13.44 -10.50 3.87
C ILE A 253 -12.32 -11.33 3.26
N ILE A 254 -12.66 -12.50 2.72
CA ILE A 254 -11.72 -13.46 2.16
C ILE A 254 -12.05 -13.65 0.68
N LYS A 255 -11.03 -13.46 -0.17
CA LYS A 255 -11.05 -13.76 -1.61
C LYS A 255 -9.91 -14.71 -1.91
N LEU A 256 -10.25 -15.96 -2.24
CA LEU A 256 -9.30 -16.95 -2.72
C LEU A 256 -9.39 -17.01 -4.25
N VAL A 257 -8.26 -16.96 -4.93
CA VAL A 257 -8.19 -16.89 -6.40
C VAL A 257 -7.32 -18.00 -6.93
N VAL A 258 -7.86 -18.73 -7.91
CA VAL A 258 -7.14 -19.78 -8.63
C VAL A 258 -7.13 -19.42 -10.10
N GLU A 259 -5.94 -19.06 -10.61
CA GLU A 259 -5.69 -18.71 -12.00
C GLU A 259 -5.21 -19.93 -12.78
N PHE A 260 -5.82 -20.16 -13.94
CA PHE A 260 -5.46 -21.23 -14.87
C PHE A 260 -4.83 -20.59 -16.11
N PRO A 261 -3.49 -20.46 -16.17
CA PRO A 261 -2.83 -19.82 -17.30
C PRO A 261 -3.04 -20.63 -18.59
N ALA A 262 -2.89 -19.97 -19.75
CA ALA A 262 -3.09 -20.62 -21.05
C ALA A 262 -2.08 -21.76 -21.31
N THR A 263 -0.94 -21.75 -20.61
CA THR A 263 0.06 -22.82 -20.59
C THR A 263 -0.41 -24.09 -19.88
N GLY A 264 -1.51 -24.03 -19.12
CA GLY A 264 -1.96 -25.09 -18.22
C GLY A 264 -1.40 -24.96 -16.81
N GLY A 265 -1.77 -25.89 -15.92
CA GLY A 265 -1.49 -25.77 -14.48
C GLY A 265 -2.49 -24.83 -13.78
N ALA A 266 -2.21 -24.55 -12.51
CA ALA A 266 -2.97 -23.62 -11.68
C ALA A 266 -2.02 -22.81 -10.79
N LEU A 267 -2.36 -21.55 -10.55
CA LEU A 267 -1.66 -20.64 -9.66
C LEU A 267 -2.65 -20.09 -8.66
N THR A 268 -2.26 -20.04 -7.39
CA THR A 268 -3.12 -19.59 -6.32
C THR A 268 -2.67 -18.25 -5.77
N SER A 269 -3.62 -17.34 -5.56
CA SER A 269 -3.43 -16.10 -4.81
C SER A 269 -4.59 -15.89 -3.85
N SER A 270 -4.35 -15.11 -2.80
CA SER A 270 -5.35 -14.90 -1.75
C SER A 270 -5.29 -13.48 -1.22
N HIS A 271 -6.44 -12.90 -0.92
CA HIS A 271 -6.58 -11.65 -0.19
C HIS A 271 -7.49 -11.84 1.01
N ILE A 272 -6.99 -11.46 2.17
CA ILE A 272 -7.72 -11.49 3.43
C ILE A 272 -7.68 -10.08 4.01
N TYR A 273 -8.85 -9.44 4.10
CA TYR A 273 -8.99 -8.07 4.59
C TYR A 273 -9.84 -8.05 5.85
N SER A 274 -9.23 -7.65 6.97
CA SER A 274 -9.95 -7.26 8.18
C SER A 274 -10.35 -5.79 8.10
N VAL A 275 -11.63 -5.47 8.31
CA VAL A 275 -12.13 -4.09 8.28
C VAL A 275 -13.14 -3.85 9.41
N LYS A 276 -13.01 -2.71 10.08
CA LYS A 276 -14.02 -2.21 11.03
C LYS A 276 -15.06 -1.38 10.28
N LEU A 277 -16.16 -2.01 9.85
CA LEU A 277 -17.25 -1.33 9.13
C LEU A 277 -18.18 -0.57 10.08
N LEU A 278 -18.46 -1.13 11.26
CA LEU A 278 -19.31 -0.52 12.29
C LEU A 278 -18.45 0.33 13.24
N ARG A 279 -18.60 1.66 13.15
CA ARG A 279 -17.73 2.60 13.86
C ARG A 279 -18.22 3.00 15.25
N TYR A 280 -19.48 3.38 15.43
CA TYR A 280 -19.93 4.04 16.67
C TYR A 280 -20.56 3.08 17.68
N VAL A 281 -19.78 2.11 18.16
CA VAL A 281 -20.27 1.09 19.10
C VAL A 281 -19.75 1.33 20.50
N THR A 282 -18.44 1.51 20.67
CA THR A 282 -17.80 1.60 21.99
C THR A 282 -17.59 3.04 22.44
N TYR A 283 -17.38 3.27 23.74
CA TYR A 283 -17.03 4.60 24.26
C TYR A 283 -15.75 5.17 23.63
N TYR A 284 -14.78 4.30 23.32
CA TYR A 284 -13.54 4.68 22.63
C TYR A 284 -13.84 5.20 21.22
N ASP A 285 -14.82 4.62 20.52
CA ASP A 285 -15.21 5.07 19.18
C ASP A 285 -15.84 6.47 19.18
N TYR A 286 -16.60 6.83 20.22
CA TYR A 286 -17.11 8.20 20.39
C TYR A 286 -15.99 9.20 20.69
N PHE A 287 -14.95 8.77 21.40
CA PHE A 287 -13.74 9.58 21.56
C PHE A 287 -13.04 9.79 20.22
N LEU A 288 -12.87 8.74 19.40
CA LEU A 288 -12.34 8.87 18.03
C LEU A 288 -13.18 9.82 17.18
N ALA A 289 -14.52 9.75 17.26
CA ALA A 289 -15.41 10.67 16.55
C ALA A 289 -15.14 12.13 16.94
N SER A 290 -14.80 12.39 18.21
CA SER A 290 -14.43 13.72 18.67
C SER A 290 -13.10 14.21 18.05
N CYS A 291 -12.11 13.31 17.93
CA CYS A 291 -10.89 13.57 17.17
C CYS A 291 -11.16 13.79 15.68
N GLU A 292 -12.11 13.08 15.06
CA GLU A 292 -12.45 13.29 13.65
C GLU A 292 -13.02 14.70 13.41
N ILE A 293 -13.82 15.22 14.35
CA ILE A 293 -14.33 16.60 14.32
C ILE A 293 -13.18 17.60 14.48
N ALA A 294 -12.26 17.36 15.42
CA ALA A 294 -11.08 18.20 15.62
C ALA A 294 -10.20 18.24 14.37
N PHE A 295 -9.96 17.09 13.74
CA PHE A 295 -9.24 16.97 12.47
C PHE A 295 -9.91 17.79 11.36
N CYS A 296 -11.23 17.70 11.20
CA CYS A 296 -11.96 18.49 10.21
C CYS A 296 -11.79 20.01 10.45
N LEU A 297 -11.80 20.45 11.71
CA LEU A 297 -11.54 21.85 12.05
C LEU A 297 -10.12 22.27 11.68
N PHE A 298 -9.10 21.45 11.96
CA PHE A 298 -7.72 21.72 11.54
C PHE A 298 -7.59 21.85 10.03
N ILE A 299 -8.19 20.94 9.26
CA ILE A 299 -8.17 20.99 7.79
C ILE A 299 -8.80 22.29 7.27
N ILE A 300 -9.93 22.73 7.82
CA ILE A 300 -10.55 24.01 7.46
C ILE A 300 -9.58 25.18 7.73
N THR A 301 -8.92 25.20 8.90
CA THR A 301 -7.95 26.26 9.20
C THR A 301 -6.76 26.26 8.26
N PHE A 302 -6.24 25.08 7.87
CA PHE A 302 -5.14 24.97 6.92
C PHE A 302 -5.55 25.35 5.50
N ILE A 303 -6.78 25.06 5.07
CA ILE A 303 -7.33 25.55 3.79
C ILE A 303 -7.31 27.08 3.75
N ILE A 304 -7.79 27.73 4.81
CA ILE A 304 -7.80 29.21 4.89
C ILE A 304 -6.37 29.76 4.87
N GLN A 305 -5.45 29.17 5.64
CA GLN A 305 -4.05 29.60 5.68
C GLN A 305 -3.36 29.45 4.32
N GLU A 306 -3.52 28.31 3.65
CA GLU A 306 -2.92 28.07 2.33
C GLU A 306 -3.55 28.94 1.25
N ALA A 307 -4.86 29.18 1.28
CA ALA A 307 -5.51 30.11 0.36
C ALA A 307 -4.95 31.53 0.49
N ILE A 308 -4.74 32.02 1.72
CA ILE A 308 -4.11 33.34 1.95
C ILE A 308 -2.67 33.36 1.44
N LYS A 309 -1.88 32.30 1.65
CA LYS A 309 -0.50 32.20 1.15
C LYS A 309 -0.45 32.22 -0.38
N ILE A 310 -1.33 31.47 -1.05
CA ILE A 310 -1.42 31.42 -2.51
C ILE A 310 -1.78 32.81 -3.08
N ILE A 311 -2.74 33.52 -2.46
CA ILE A 311 -3.14 34.86 -2.90
C ILE A 311 -1.98 35.87 -2.76
N LYS A 312 -1.21 35.80 -1.67
CA LYS A 312 -0.09 36.71 -1.40
C LYS A 312 1.13 36.43 -2.29
N LEU A 313 1.55 35.17 -2.40
CA LEU A 313 2.80 34.76 -3.06
C LEU A 313 2.63 34.44 -4.56
N LYS A 314 1.40 34.24 -5.04
CA LYS A 314 1.06 33.96 -6.45
C LYS A 314 1.99 32.89 -7.07
N LYS A 315 2.87 33.29 -8.00
CA LYS A 315 3.78 32.37 -8.72
C LYS A 315 4.97 31.92 -7.87
N GLU A 316 5.41 32.73 -6.91
CA GLU A 316 6.54 32.38 -6.04
C GLU A 316 6.19 31.21 -5.10
N TYR A 317 4.91 31.02 -4.80
CA TYR A 317 4.43 29.90 -4.00
C TYR A 317 4.85 28.54 -4.58
N PHE A 318 4.72 28.36 -5.89
CA PHE A 318 4.99 27.08 -6.58
C PHE A 318 6.47 26.74 -6.73
N ARG A 319 7.39 27.63 -6.32
CA ARG A 319 8.83 27.39 -6.38
C ARG A 319 9.36 26.62 -5.15
N SER A 320 8.63 26.65 -4.03
CA SER A 320 9.05 26.01 -2.78
C SER A 320 8.54 24.58 -2.68
N ALA A 321 9.45 23.62 -2.45
CA ALA A 321 9.11 22.21 -2.25
C ALA A 321 8.20 21.99 -1.02
N TRP A 322 8.38 22.80 0.03
CA TRP A 322 7.56 22.73 1.25
C TRP A 322 6.10 23.10 1.00
N ASN A 323 5.85 24.05 0.09
CA ASN A 323 4.50 24.46 -0.26
C ASN A 323 3.79 23.36 -1.07
N TRP A 324 4.51 22.66 -1.94
CA TRP A 324 3.98 21.47 -2.62
C TRP A 324 3.62 20.35 -1.65
N LEU A 325 4.46 20.13 -0.63
CA LEU A 325 4.16 19.16 0.43
C LEU A 325 2.93 19.59 1.23
N ASP A 326 2.80 20.88 1.59
CA ASP A 326 1.63 21.43 2.28
C ASP A 326 0.34 21.24 1.45
N LEU A 327 0.40 21.48 0.13
CA LEU A 327 -0.73 21.26 -0.79
C LEU A 327 -1.09 19.77 -0.91
N LEU A 328 -0.10 18.89 -1.02
CA LEU A 328 -0.30 17.44 -1.10
C LEU A 328 -1.04 16.90 0.15
N LEU A 329 -0.56 17.27 1.34
CA LEU A 329 -1.18 16.87 2.61
C LEU A 329 -2.65 17.31 2.67
N LEU A 330 -2.94 18.53 2.21
CA LEU A 330 -4.28 19.10 2.22
C LEU A 330 -5.22 18.39 1.24
N VAL A 331 -4.77 18.12 0.01
CA VAL A 331 -5.56 17.41 -1.00
C VAL A 331 -5.88 15.99 -0.54
N VAL A 332 -4.89 15.24 -0.04
CA VAL A 332 -5.11 13.87 0.45
C VAL A 332 -6.06 13.85 1.64
N SER A 333 -5.98 14.84 2.54
CA SER A 333 -6.88 14.94 3.69
C SER A 333 -8.33 15.23 3.28
N ILE A 334 -8.56 16.08 2.27
CA ILE A 334 -9.91 16.35 1.73
C ILE A 334 -10.49 15.08 1.09
N LEU A 335 -9.69 14.37 0.29
CA LEU A 335 -10.10 13.10 -0.33
C LEU A 335 -10.43 12.04 0.75
N ALA A 336 -9.65 11.98 1.82
CA ALA A 336 -9.91 11.08 2.94
C ALA A 336 -11.25 11.36 3.63
N ILE A 337 -11.60 12.63 3.87
CA ILE A 337 -12.89 13.01 4.46
C ILE A 337 -14.04 12.62 3.52
N ALA A 338 -13.93 12.94 2.23
CA ALA A 338 -14.95 12.59 1.23
C ALA A 338 -15.19 11.08 1.15
N PHE A 339 -14.10 10.29 1.14
CA PHE A 339 -14.19 8.83 1.12
C PHE A 339 -14.84 8.26 2.40
N ASN A 340 -14.50 8.80 3.57
CA ASN A 340 -15.06 8.35 4.84
C ASN A 340 -16.59 8.53 4.88
N ILE A 341 -17.09 9.66 4.36
CA ILE A 341 -18.53 9.94 4.25
C ILE A 341 -19.18 8.96 3.27
N TYR A 342 -18.63 8.81 2.06
CA TYR A 342 -19.15 7.88 1.05
C TYR A 342 -19.24 6.44 1.58
N ARG A 343 -18.15 5.95 2.20
CA ARG A 343 -18.09 4.62 2.79
C ARG A 343 -19.20 4.39 3.83
N THR A 344 -19.44 5.37 4.68
CA THR A 344 -20.46 5.23 5.75
C THR A 344 -21.87 5.06 5.19
N VAL A 345 -22.18 5.76 4.09
CA VAL A 345 -23.47 5.60 3.38
C VAL A 345 -23.57 4.22 2.73
N GLU A 346 -22.55 3.78 1.99
CA GLU A 346 -22.55 2.47 1.32
C GLU A 346 -22.65 1.29 2.30
N VAL A 347 -21.93 1.35 3.43
CA VAL A 347 -22.01 0.33 4.49
C VAL A 347 -23.45 0.17 4.97
N SER A 348 -24.15 1.30 5.18
CA SER A 348 -25.51 1.27 5.71
C SER A 348 -26.50 0.60 4.75
N LEU A 349 -26.34 0.83 3.44
CA LEU A 349 -27.18 0.21 2.41
C LEU A 349 -26.92 -1.30 2.30
N LEU A 350 -25.65 -1.72 2.23
CA LEU A 350 -25.28 -3.14 2.15
C LEU A 350 -25.70 -3.93 3.40
N MET A 351 -25.65 -3.28 4.57
CA MET A 351 -26.11 -3.91 5.81
C MET A 351 -27.63 -4.11 5.83
N GLU A 352 -28.39 -3.16 5.29
CA GLU A 352 -29.85 -3.28 5.17
C GLU A 352 -30.24 -4.42 4.21
N GLU A 353 -29.53 -4.57 3.10
CA GLU A 353 -29.73 -5.68 2.15
C GLU A 353 -29.44 -7.04 2.81
N LEU A 354 -28.33 -7.18 3.52
CA LEU A 354 -27.96 -8.43 4.22
C LEU A 354 -28.98 -8.83 5.30
N LEU A 355 -29.58 -7.85 5.98
CA LEU A 355 -30.65 -8.10 6.95
C LEU A 355 -31.95 -8.52 6.28
N SER A 356 -32.17 -8.16 5.01
CA SER A 356 -33.37 -8.51 4.24
C SER A 356 -33.31 -9.92 3.66
N ASP A 357 -32.15 -10.38 3.16
CA ASP A 357 -31.96 -11.73 2.63
C ASP A 357 -30.65 -12.35 3.14
N ALA A 358 -30.79 -13.31 4.05
CA ALA A 358 -29.67 -14.01 4.66
C ALA A 358 -29.03 -15.09 3.77
N HIS A 359 -29.55 -15.33 2.56
CA HIS A 359 -29.04 -16.33 1.61
C HIS A 359 -28.18 -15.72 0.49
N VAL A 360 -28.26 -14.41 0.28
CA VAL A 360 -27.47 -13.71 -0.74
C VAL A 360 -26.07 -13.40 -0.20
N TYR A 361 -25.07 -13.52 -1.06
CA TYR A 361 -23.70 -13.10 -0.75
C TYR A 361 -23.62 -11.57 -0.80
N PRO A 362 -23.26 -10.89 0.31
CA PRO A 362 -23.00 -9.46 0.29
C PRO A 362 -21.60 -9.18 -0.27
N ASP A 363 -21.49 -8.36 -1.31
CA ASP A 363 -20.20 -7.93 -1.86
C ASP A 363 -19.53 -6.86 -0.99
N PHE A 364 -18.95 -7.30 0.14
CA PHE A 364 -18.08 -6.47 0.97
C PHE A 364 -16.66 -6.33 0.40
N TYR A 365 -16.31 -7.08 -0.65
CA TYR A 365 -14.97 -7.03 -1.24
C TYR A 365 -14.71 -5.66 -1.87
N PHE A 366 -15.69 -5.10 -2.59
CA PHE A 366 -15.58 -3.74 -3.14
C PHE A 366 -15.19 -2.73 -2.06
N LEU A 367 -15.93 -2.75 -0.97
CA LEU A 367 -15.76 -1.84 0.14
C LEU A 367 -14.42 -2.04 0.86
N ALA A 368 -14.03 -3.30 1.08
CA ALA A 368 -12.75 -3.64 1.70
C ALA A 368 -11.56 -3.21 0.84
N PHE A 369 -11.62 -3.42 -0.48
CA PHE A 369 -10.60 -2.98 -1.43
C PHE A 369 -10.37 -1.47 -1.34
N TRP A 370 -11.44 -0.68 -1.39
CA TRP A 370 -11.34 0.77 -1.26
C TRP A 370 -10.87 1.21 0.13
N GLN A 371 -11.24 0.50 1.19
CA GLN A 371 -10.75 0.77 2.54
C GLN A 371 -9.23 0.54 2.67
N VAL A 372 -8.69 -0.51 2.03
CA VAL A 372 -7.24 -0.76 2.00
C VAL A 372 -6.52 0.34 1.24
N LEU A 373 -7.06 0.75 0.09
CA LEU A 373 -6.50 1.88 -0.67
C LEU A 373 -6.52 3.17 0.15
N TYR A 374 -7.61 3.45 0.86
CA TYR A 374 -7.73 4.58 1.78
C TYR A 374 -6.68 4.51 2.90
N ASN A 375 -6.50 3.34 3.53
CA ASN A 375 -5.48 3.15 4.57
C ASN A 375 -4.07 3.41 4.02
N ASN A 376 -3.76 2.94 2.82
CA ASN A 376 -2.47 3.17 2.16
C ASN A 376 -2.25 4.67 1.87
N MET A 377 -3.27 5.37 1.36
CA MET A 377 -3.23 6.81 1.11
C MET A 377 -2.99 7.60 2.40
N ILE A 378 -3.65 7.23 3.49
CA ILE A 378 -3.47 7.85 4.80
C ILE A 378 -2.08 7.55 5.38
N ALA A 379 -1.57 6.32 5.25
CA ALA A 379 -0.24 5.96 5.72
C ALA A 379 0.84 6.82 5.05
N VAL A 380 0.73 7.01 3.72
CA VAL A 380 1.60 7.92 2.97
C VAL A 380 1.44 9.37 3.43
N ASN A 381 0.22 9.81 3.70
CA ASN A 381 -0.06 11.16 4.21
C ASN A 381 0.62 11.42 5.57
N ILE A 382 0.52 10.48 6.51
CA ILE A 382 1.17 10.55 7.82
C ILE A 382 2.70 10.59 7.67
N PHE A 383 3.27 9.79 6.77
CA PHE A 383 4.70 9.80 6.50
C PHE A 383 5.18 11.20 6.07
N PHE A 384 4.48 11.84 5.13
CA PHE A 384 4.81 13.21 4.74
C PHE A 384 4.55 14.23 5.85
N ALA A 385 3.54 14.01 6.70
CA ALA A 385 3.30 14.84 7.87
C ALA A 385 4.46 14.78 8.88
N TRP A 386 5.05 13.60 9.10
CA TRP A 386 6.27 13.48 9.92
C TRP A 386 7.46 14.22 9.28
N ILE A 387 7.66 14.09 7.98
CA ILE A 387 8.73 14.82 7.26
C ILE A 387 8.55 16.35 7.39
N LYS A 388 7.31 16.86 7.40
CA LYS A 388 7.03 18.28 7.54
C LYS A 388 7.55 18.87 8.86
N ILE A 389 7.76 18.08 9.90
CA ILE A 389 8.41 18.53 11.14
C ILE A 389 9.80 19.13 10.85
N PHE A 390 10.54 18.60 9.87
CA PHE A 390 11.86 19.12 9.50
C PHE A 390 11.82 20.59 9.06
N LYS A 391 10.70 21.06 8.49
CA LYS A 391 10.49 22.48 8.17
C LYS A 391 10.63 23.35 9.42
N TYR A 392 10.07 22.91 10.54
CA TYR A 392 10.08 23.63 11.82
C TYR A 392 11.33 23.35 12.65
N VAL A 393 12.02 22.22 12.46
CA VAL A 393 13.26 21.90 13.19
C VAL A 393 14.49 22.56 12.54
N SER A 394 14.34 23.11 11.34
CA SER A 394 15.39 23.84 10.59
C SER A 394 15.93 25.10 11.28
N PHE A 395 15.42 25.49 12.46
CA PHE A 395 16.00 26.57 13.28
C PHE A 395 17.33 26.19 13.95
N ASN A 396 17.65 24.90 14.08
CA ASN A 396 18.94 24.47 14.61
C ASN A 396 20.01 24.50 13.51
N LYS A 397 21.12 25.24 13.75
CA LYS A 397 22.26 25.39 12.82
C LYS A 397 22.71 24.05 12.23
N THR A 398 22.79 23.00 13.06
CA THR A 398 23.22 21.66 12.64
C THR A 398 22.26 21.01 11.65
N MET A 399 20.95 21.20 11.83
CA MET A 399 19.93 20.67 10.93
C MET A 399 19.80 21.49 9.66
N THR A 400 19.96 22.82 9.74
CA THR A 400 20.06 23.68 8.56
C THR A 400 21.26 23.29 7.71
N GLN A 401 22.40 22.98 8.34
CA GLN A 401 23.60 22.52 7.65
C GLN A 401 23.33 21.22 6.88
N LEU A 402 22.70 20.21 7.51
CA LEU A 402 22.34 18.95 6.84
C LEU A 402 21.36 19.16 5.68
N SER A 403 20.30 19.94 5.88
CA SER A 403 19.33 20.24 4.82
C SER A 403 19.97 21.00 3.65
N SER A 404 20.85 21.96 3.96
CA SER A 404 21.61 22.71 2.95
C SER A 404 22.59 21.83 2.19
N THR A 405 23.26 20.87 2.86
CA THR A 405 24.12 19.89 2.17
C THR A 405 23.32 19.07 1.17
N LEU A 406 22.17 18.53 1.58
CA LEU A 406 21.31 17.73 0.73
C LEU A 406 20.77 18.53 -0.45
N SER A 407 20.36 19.78 -0.23
CA SER A 407 19.88 20.65 -1.30
C SER A 407 20.97 21.06 -2.29
N ARG A 408 22.22 21.21 -1.84
CA ARG A 408 23.37 21.58 -2.70
C ARG A 408 23.82 20.38 -3.54
N CYS A 409 23.94 19.20 -2.92
CA CYS A 409 24.36 17.99 -3.61
C CYS A 409 23.26 17.36 -4.48
N ALA A 410 21.99 17.74 -4.30
CA ALA A 410 20.88 17.21 -5.08
C ALA A 410 21.10 17.32 -6.60
N LYS A 411 21.71 18.40 -7.09
CA LYS A 411 21.99 18.57 -8.53
C LYS A 411 23.01 17.55 -9.04
N ASP A 412 24.08 17.35 -8.29
CA ASP A 412 25.18 16.43 -8.65
C ASP A 412 24.73 14.97 -8.49
N ILE A 413 23.99 14.67 -7.42
CA ILE A 413 23.34 13.38 -7.21
C ILE A 413 22.36 13.07 -8.34
N THR A 414 21.57 14.05 -8.81
CA THR A 414 20.63 13.82 -9.91
C THR A 414 21.39 13.46 -11.20
N GLY A 415 22.50 14.15 -11.49
CA GLY A 415 23.36 13.81 -12.63
C GLY A 415 23.94 12.40 -12.53
N PHE A 416 24.45 12.02 -11.36
CA PHE A 416 24.94 10.67 -11.11
C PHE A 416 23.85 9.60 -11.16
N ALA A 417 22.65 9.88 -10.63
CA ALA A 417 21.53 8.97 -10.61
C ALA A 417 21.14 8.52 -12.03
N ILE A 418 21.23 9.41 -13.02
CA ILE A 418 21.01 9.06 -14.43
C ILE A 418 22.02 8.00 -14.90
N MET A 419 23.31 8.19 -14.61
CA MET A 419 24.35 7.20 -14.95
C MET A 419 24.12 5.87 -14.23
N PHE A 420 23.75 5.92 -12.94
CA PHE A 420 23.41 4.75 -12.14
C PHE A 420 22.26 3.97 -12.78
N PHE A 421 21.14 4.62 -13.08
CA PHE A 421 19.95 3.95 -13.63
C PHE A 421 20.19 3.36 -15.03
N ILE A 422 21.05 3.97 -15.85
CA ILE A 422 21.43 3.40 -17.15
C ILE A 422 22.10 2.03 -16.95
N ILE A 423 23.10 1.95 -16.07
CA ILE A 423 23.80 0.70 -15.78
C ILE A 423 22.84 -0.29 -15.10
N PHE A 424 22.05 0.19 -14.13
CA PHE A 424 21.11 -0.63 -13.38
C PHE A 424 20.08 -1.30 -14.30
N PHE A 425 19.42 -0.54 -15.19
CA PHE A 425 18.46 -1.09 -16.16
C PHE A 425 19.12 -1.96 -17.23
N ALA A 426 20.37 -1.69 -17.62
CA ALA A 426 21.11 -2.57 -18.52
C ALA A 426 21.29 -3.96 -17.91
N TYR A 427 21.68 -4.03 -16.63
CA TYR A 427 21.74 -5.31 -15.91
C TYR A 427 20.34 -5.91 -15.69
N ALA A 428 19.30 -5.10 -15.49
CA ALA A 428 17.94 -5.61 -15.28
C ALA A 428 17.45 -6.33 -16.55
N GLN A 429 17.68 -5.72 -17.71
CA GLN A 429 17.38 -6.29 -19.01
C GLN A 429 18.22 -7.56 -19.28
N LEU A 430 19.52 -7.54 -18.94
CA LEU A 430 20.39 -8.72 -19.08
C LEU A 430 19.89 -9.88 -18.21
N GLY A 431 19.58 -9.62 -16.93
CA GLY A 431 19.07 -10.61 -16.00
C GLY A 431 17.73 -11.19 -16.44
N TYR A 432 16.80 -10.34 -16.93
CA TYR A 432 15.52 -10.78 -17.46
C TYR A 432 15.68 -11.74 -18.66
N LEU A 433 16.56 -11.40 -19.61
CA LEU A 433 16.78 -12.22 -20.81
C LEU A 433 17.50 -13.54 -20.52
N VAL A 434 18.44 -13.56 -19.57
CA VAL A 434 19.23 -14.76 -19.25
C VAL A 434 18.49 -15.69 -18.29
N PHE A 435 17.88 -15.14 -17.22
CA PHE A 435 17.34 -15.93 -16.12
C PHE A 435 15.81 -15.98 -16.08
N GLY A 436 15.10 -15.11 -16.81
CA GLY A 436 13.65 -14.95 -16.65
C GLY A 436 12.79 -16.16 -17.00
N SER A 437 13.32 -17.14 -17.75
CA SER A 437 12.61 -18.39 -18.04
C SER A 437 12.80 -19.48 -16.97
N GLN A 438 13.79 -19.35 -16.10
CA GLN A 438 14.20 -20.39 -15.14
C GLN A 438 14.05 -19.95 -13.68
N VAL A 439 14.20 -18.65 -13.40
CA VAL A 439 14.23 -18.11 -12.03
C VAL A 439 13.08 -17.14 -11.82
N GLU A 440 12.23 -17.43 -10.82
CA GLU A 440 11.04 -16.61 -10.50
C GLU A 440 11.39 -15.16 -10.16
N GLU A 441 12.50 -14.93 -9.47
CA GLU A 441 13.00 -13.59 -9.11
C GLU A 441 13.33 -12.73 -10.34
N PHE A 442 13.52 -13.34 -11.51
CA PHE A 442 13.76 -12.67 -12.80
C PHE A 442 12.59 -12.84 -13.79
N SER A 443 11.46 -13.39 -13.36
CA SER A 443 10.31 -13.73 -14.22
C SER A 443 9.66 -12.54 -14.93
N THR A 444 9.70 -11.36 -14.33
CA THR A 444 9.21 -10.10 -14.91
C THR A 444 10.28 -9.03 -14.80
N PHE A 445 10.26 -8.06 -15.72
CA PHE A 445 11.21 -6.94 -15.69
C PHE A 445 11.14 -6.15 -14.37
N GLN A 446 9.93 -5.98 -13.81
CA GLN A 446 9.73 -5.33 -12.52
C GLN A 446 10.34 -6.14 -11.36
N ASN A 447 10.16 -7.47 -11.35
CA ASN A 447 10.78 -8.33 -10.35
C ASN A 447 12.31 -8.28 -10.46
N CYS A 448 12.88 -8.22 -11.69
CA CYS A 448 14.32 -8.08 -11.89
C CYS A 448 14.89 -6.83 -11.20
N ILE A 449 14.20 -5.69 -11.31
CA ILE A 449 14.59 -4.43 -10.64
C ILE A 449 14.61 -4.62 -9.11
N PHE A 450 13.58 -5.24 -8.53
CA PHE A 450 13.54 -5.50 -7.09
C PHE A 450 14.62 -6.48 -6.64
N THR A 451 14.83 -7.55 -7.39
CA THR A 451 15.87 -8.55 -7.13
C THR A 451 17.26 -7.91 -7.15
N GLN A 452 17.52 -6.97 -8.04
CA GLN A 452 18.78 -6.22 -8.04
C GLN A 452 18.97 -5.35 -6.79
N PHE A 453 17.92 -4.68 -6.31
CA PHE A 453 18.00 -3.95 -5.04
C PHE A 453 18.24 -4.91 -3.86
N ARG A 454 17.61 -6.10 -3.85
CA ARG A 454 17.87 -7.14 -2.84
C ARG A 454 19.33 -7.62 -2.87
N ILE A 455 19.90 -7.84 -4.05
CA ILE A 455 21.32 -8.18 -4.21
C ILE A 455 22.22 -7.08 -3.62
N VAL A 456 21.91 -5.80 -3.85
CA VAL A 456 22.68 -4.67 -3.28
C VAL A 456 22.60 -4.64 -1.75
N LEU A 457 21.46 -5.04 -1.17
CA LEU A 457 21.27 -5.16 0.28
C LEU A 457 21.93 -6.42 0.88
N GLY A 458 22.41 -7.34 0.04
CA GLY A 458 23.02 -8.61 0.45
C GLY A 458 22.04 -9.78 0.61
N ASP A 459 20.78 -9.63 0.20
CA ASP A 459 19.78 -10.69 0.18
C ASP A 459 19.68 -11.27 -1.25
N PHE A 460 20.28 -12.42 -1.48
CA PHE A 460 20.29 -13.07 -2.79
C PHE A 460 20.40 -14.59 -2.68
N ASN A 461 19.73 -15.30 -3.59
CA ASN A 461 19.88 -16.74 -3.75
C ASN A 461 20.81 -17.03 -4.94
N PHE A 462 22.11 -17.18 -4.66
CA PHE A 462 23.09 -17.41 -5.72
C PHE A 462 22.95 -18.81 -6.37
N GLU A 463 22.49 -19.81 -5.61
CA GLU A 463 22.37 -21.19 -6.08
C GLU A 463 21.39 -21.31 -7.25
N THR A 464 20.27 -20.57 -7.20
CA THR A 464 19.27 -20.57 -8.30
C THR A 464 19.81 -19.90 -9.56
N ILE A 465 20.62 -18.84 -9.41
CA ILE A 465 21.24 -18.11 -10.52
C ILE A 465 22.30 -18.98 -11.21
N GLU A 466 23.15 -19.66 -10.44
CA GLU A 466 24.17 -20.57 -10.97
C GLU A 466 23.54 -21.81 -11.62
N ALA A 467 22.47 -22.35 -11.02
CA ALA A 467 21.73 -23.48 -11.59
C ALA A 467 21.07 -23.14 -12.94
N ALA A 468 20.56 -21.92 -13.10
CA ALA A 468 19.96 -21.46 -14.35
C ALA A 468 20.99 -21.32 -15.47
N ASN A 469 22.17 -20.76 -15.17
CA ASN A 469 23.28 -20.74 -16.12
C ASN A 469 24.63 -20.76 -15.42
N ARG A 470 25.34 -21.90 -15.51
CA ARG A 470 26.62 -22.13 -14.83
C ARG A 470 27.74 -21.18 -15.24
N ILE A 471 27.66 -20.55 -16.42
CA ILE A 471 28.70 -19.65 -16.93
C ILE A 471 28.25 -18.19 -16.77
N LEU A 472 27.10 -17.83 -17.35
CA LEU A 472 26.62 -16.45 -17.32
C LEU A 472 26.13 -16.03 -15.93
N GLY A 473 25.67 -16.95 -15.08
CA GLY A 473 25.22 -16.69 -13.71
C GLY A 473 26.31 -16.06 -12.84
N PRO A 474 27.43 -16.76 -12.61
CA PRO A 474 28.55 -16.21 -11.84
C PRO A 474 29.13 -14.93 -12.45
N ILE A 475 29.26 -14.84 -13.78
CA ILE A 475 29.76 -13.64 -14.46
C ILE A 475 28.84 -12.44 -14.20
N TYR A 476 27.53 -12.61 -14.42
CA TYR A 476 26.54 -11.58 -14.14
C TYR A 476 26.65 -11.10 -12.70
N PHE A 477 26.62 -12.01 -11.73
CA PHE A 477 26.64 -11.67 -10.31
C PHE A 477 27.92 -10.93 -9.90
N ILE A 478 29.11 -11.47 -10.26
CA ILE A 478 30.40 -10.86 -9.91
C ILE A 478 30.54 -9.47 -10.52
N THR A 479 30.21 -9.32 -11.80
CA THR A 479 30.29 -8.02 -12.49
C THR A 479 29.29 -7.01 -11.92
N PHE A 480 28.06 -7.42 -11.62
CA PHE A 480 27.04 -6.56 -11.00
C PHE A 480 27.51 -6.05 -9.64
N VAL A 481 27.97 -6.94 -8.75
CA VAL A 481 28.50 -6.56 -7.44
C VAL A 481 29.71 -5.62 -7.60
N PHE A 482 30.64 -5.92 -8.52
CA PHE A 482 31.78 -5.06 -8.76
C PHE A 482 31.39 -3.64 -9.20
N PHE A 483 30.57 -3.50 -10.23
CA PHE A 483 30.19 -2.18 -10.76
C PHE A 483 29.22 -1.44 -9.86
N VAL A 484 28.17 -2.10 -9.37
CA VAL A 484 27.10 -1.41 -8.63
C VAL A 484 27.49 -1.19 -7.17
N PHE A 485 28.04 -2.20 -6.49
CA PHE A 485 28.38 -2.06 -5.09
C PHE A 485 29.71 -1.33 -4.90
N PHE A 486 30.80 -1.78 -5.53
CA PHE A 486 32.12 -1.20 -5.26
C PHE A 486 32.38 0.12 -5.97
N ILE A 487 31.82 0.35 -7.16
CA ILE A 487 32.05 1.61 -7.89
C ILE A 487 30.92 2.60 -7.60
N LEU A 488 29.68 2.27 -7.95
CA LEU A 488 28.59 3.24 -7.94
C LEU A 488 28.19 3.70 -6.53
N LEU A 489 28.06 2.80 -5.54
CA LEU A 489 27.75 3.23 -4.16
C LEU A 489 28.86 4.08 -3.54
N ASN A 490 30.13 3.72 -3.78
CA ASN A 490 31.26 4.51 -3.26
C ASN A 490 31.35 5.89 -3.92
N MET A 491 30.99 6.00 -5.20
CA MET A 491 30.91 7.29 -5.87
C MET A 491 29.78 8.17 -5.29
N PHE A 492 28.63 7.58 -4.97
CA PHE A 492 27.54 8.28 -4.30
C PHE A 492 27.96 8.84 -2.94
N LEU A 493 28.65 8.03 -2.13
CA LEU A 493 29.20 8.46 -0.84
C LEU A 493 30.23 9.58 -0.98
N ALA A 494 31.08 9.51 -2.01
CA ALA A 494 32.08 10.53 -2.28
C ALA A 494 31.45 11.91 -2.59
N ILE A 495 30.41 11.95 -3.43
CA ILE A 495 29.68 13.19 -3.77
C ILE A 495 29.07 13.84 -2.52
N ILE A 496 28.46 13.03 -1.65
CA ILE A 496 27.86 13.52 -0.40
C ILE A 496 28.94 14.04 0.55
N ASN A 497 30.06 13.32 0.68
CA ASN A 497 31.12 13.70 1.60
C ASN A 497 31.82 15.01 1.18
N ASP A 498 32.04 15.21 -0.12
CA ASP A 498 32.65 16.42 -0.65
C ASP A 498 31.77 17.66 -0.40
N THR A 499 30.49 17.57 -0.79
CA THR A 499 29.51 18.63 -0.55
C THR A 499 29.25 18.89 0.93
N TYR A 500 29.26 17.86 1.78
CA TYR A 500 29.18 18.01 3.23
C TYR A 500 30.37 18.80 3.80
N SER A 501 31.57 18.49 3.34
CA SER A 501 32.81 19.16 3.78
C SER A 501 32.83 20.62 3.34
N GLU A 502 32.38 20.92 2.11
CA GLU A 502 32.26 22.28 1.58
C GLU A 502 31.28 23.13 2.41
N VAL A 503 30.07 22.61 2.66
CA VAL A 503 29.07 23.33 3.46
C VAL A 503 29.55 23.48 4.90
N LYS A 504 30.21 22.48 5.47
CA LYS A 504 30.79 22.61 6.83
C LYS A 504 31.79 23.75 6.91
N ALA A 505 32.68 23.89 5.93
CA ALA A 505 33.62 25.00 5.86
C ALA A 505 32.90 26.36 5.75
N ASP A 506 31.86 26.45 4.92
CA ASP A 506 31.04 27.68 4.78
C ASP A 506 30.38 28.08 6.12
N PHE A 507 29.91 27.12 6.92
CA PHE A 507 29.29 27.36 8.23
C PHE A 507 30.29 27.66 9.36
N GLU A 508 31.57 27.33 9.20
CA GLU A 508 32.67 27.68 10.12
C GLU A 508 33.18 29.10 9.89
N VAL A 509 33.15 29.60 8.65
CA VAL A 509 33.55 30.98 8.29
C VAL A 509 32.53 32.02 8.74
N ILE A 510 31.25 31.66 8.92
CA ILE A 510 30.21 32.55 9.44
C ILE A 510 30.34 32.66 10.98
N PRO A 511 30.75 33.80 11.56
CA PRO A 511 30.93 33.94 13.01
C PRO A 511 29.59 33.78 13.75
N SER A 512 29.61 32.90 14.76
CA SER A 512 28.56 32.54 15.72
C SER A 512 27.37 33.50 15.88
N GLN A 513 26.19 33.12 15.35
CA GLN A 513 24.88 33.51 15.89
C GLN A 513 24.55 32.81 17.22
N GLU A 514 25.33 31.81 17.64
CA GLU A 514 25.12 31.08 18.91
C GLU A 514 25.29 31.93 20.17
N LEU A 515 26.06 33.02 20.10
CA LEU A 515 26.30 33.89 21.25
C LEU A 515 25.02 34.61 21.71
N GLN A 516 23.93 34.60 20.92
CA GLN A 516 22.67 35.26 21.27
C GLN A 516 21.60 34.30 21.85
N ILE A 517 21.62 33.00 21.52
CA ILE A 517 20.58 32.06 21.99
C ILE A 517 20.85 31.58 23.43
N ARG A 518 22.12 31.36 23.78
CA ARG A 518 22.51 31.00 25.16
C ARG A 518 22.27 32.14 26.17
N ASP A 519 22.38 33.39 25.72
CA ASP A 519 22.08 34.56 26.54
C ASP A 519 20.57 34.81 26.72
N LEU A 520 19.73 34.28 25.80
CA LEU A 520 18.27 34.43 25.82
C LEU A 520 17.54 33.42 26.71
N PHE A 521 18.11 32.23 26.94
CA PHE A 521 17.58 31.25 27.91
C PHE A 521 18.03 31.52 29.36
N ARG A 522 18.94 32.48 29.55
CA ARG A 522 19.50 32.85 30.86
C ARG A 522 18.87 34.12 31.44
N GLN A 523 18.06 34.84 30.66
CA GLN A 523 17.10 35.87 31.10
C GLN A 523 15.71 35.26 31.20
#